data_AF-A0A2E2QBJ7-F1
#
_entry.id   AF-A0A2E2QBJ7-F1
#
_cell.length_a   1.000
_cell.length_b   1.000
_cell.length_c   1.000
_cell.angle_alpha   90.00
_cell.angle_beta   90.00
_cell.angle_gamma   90.00
#
_symmetry.space_group_name_H-M   'P 1'
#
loop_
_entity.id
_entity.type
_entity.pdbx_description
1 polymer ?
#
loop_
_entity_poly.entity_id
_entity_poly.type
_entity_poly.pdbx_seq_one_letter_code
_entity_poly.pdbx_strand_id
1 'polypeptide(L)'
;MTRDEETLSERIRALHARIAYMCLEPGKGIDTMRMVQIYSGMVCELLLEYELPGEMMASFMGDMAKALRLEDGEIVIEEMAFPPIYVLDKEIEFGRSFAREITFDNWDDVHDGLKTLSNLIVHDFNLWEEVTLDKKESYALFHECLRFALAFEFAAQDICDMLIEEKIGKESWSLGDCISGLSAIAGYQAGLGQKRKPPHRDPISEIDEIIFILTQEATRLGVPGGKDWRAGLAANDMPINPPMELIDGALPLCMKYAAFIDVSCDMHIAALVAKACGRMIAVAAGGDFPEIEPAIAKPLAMMALTESHRYQEDKKFGSEYR
;
A
#
# COMPACT_ATOMS: atom_id res chain seq x y z
N MET A 1 -13.22 14.12 -36.63
CA MET A 1 -12.88 14.36 -35.22
C MET A 1 -13.52 15.65 -34.79
N THR A 2 -14.27 15.65 -33.69
CA THR A 2 -14.76 16.88 -33.06
C THR A 2 -13.60 17.57 -32.33
N ARG A 3 -13.72 18.87 -32.06
CA ARG A 3 -12.70 19.66 -31.35
C ARG A 3 -12.36 19.08 -29.97
N ASP A 4 -13.33 18.42 -29.33
CA ASP A 4 -13.16 17.78 -28.02
C ASP A 4 -12.35 16.47 -28.10
N GLU A 5 -12.50 15.70 -29.19
CA GLU A 5 -11.70 14.48 -29.43
C GLU A 5 -10.22 14.78 -29.67
N GLU A 6 -9.94 15.91 -30.34
CA GLU A 6 -8.56 16.36 -30.60
C GLU A 6 -7.85 16.76 -29.29
N THR A 7 -8.55 17.46 -28.40
CA THR A 7 -8.02 17.83 -27.07
C THR A 7 -7.83 16.61 -26.15
N LEU A 8 -8.70 15.61 -26.20
CA LEU A 8 -8.56 14.39 -25.41
C LEU A 8 -7.35 13.56 -25.89
N SER A 9 -7.16 13.46 -27.20
CA SER A 9 -6.01 12.75 -27.80
C SER A 9 -4.67 13.40 -27.45
N GLU A 10 -4.62 14.73 -27.38
CA GLU A 10 -3.42 15.46 -26.93
C GLU A 10 -3.13 15.22 -25.45
N ARG A 11 -4.16 15.25 -24.59
CA ARG A 11 -4.05 14.98 -23.15
C ARG A 11 -3.52 13.57 -22.88
N ILE A 12 -4.08 12.55 -23.55
CA ILE A 12 -3.63 11.15 -23.42
C ILE A 12 -2.15 11.02 -23.82
N ARG A 13 -1.74 11.61 -24.95
CA ARG A 13 -0.35 11.54 -25.41
C ARG A 13 0.62 12.23 -24.46
N ALA A 14 0.26 13.40 -23.94
CA ALA A 14 1.07 14.12 -22.98
C ALA A 14 1.23 13.33 -21.66
N LEU A 15 0.12 12.75 -21.18
CA LEU A 15 0.13 11.96 -19.96
C LEU A 15 0.93 10.66 -20.12
N HIS A 16 0.73 9.92 -21.22
CA HIS A 16 1.52 8.76 -21.57
C HIS A 16 3.02 9.08 -21.56
N ALA A 17 3.43 10.14 -22.28
CA ALA A 17 4.85 10.51 -22.38
C ALA A 17 5.46 10.84 -21.01
N ARG A 18 4.71 11.52 -20.14
CA ARG A 18 5.16 11.85 -18.78
C ARG A 18 5.34 10.58 -17.94
N ILE A 19 4.39 9.65 -17.98
CA ILE A 19 4.45 8.41 -17.20
C ILE A 19 5.53 7.47 -17.74
N ALA A 20 5.60 7.29 -19.06
CA ALA A 20 6.64 6.50 -19.72
C ALA A 20 8.05 7.02 -19.38
N TYR A 21 8.24 8.34 -19.34
CA TYR A 21 9.52 8.94 -18.92
C TYR A 21 9.86 8.62 -17.47
N MET A 22 8.88 8.64 -16.56
CA MET A 22 9.09 8.29 -15.15
C MET A 22 9.42 6.81 -14.96
N CYS A 23 8.92 5.94 -15.85
CA CYS A 23 9.14 4.49 -15.83
C CYS A 23 10.36 4.05 -16.65
N LEU A 24 11.10 4.97 -17.26
CA LEU A 24 12.26 4.62 -18.09
C LEU A 24 13.45 4.20 -17.23
N GLU A 25 13.89 2.95 -17.40
CA GLU A 25 15.13 2.43 -16.84
C GLU A 25 16.28 2.53 -17.87
N PRO A 26 17.36 3.27 -17.56
CA PRO A 26 18.50 3.39 -18.45
C PRO A 26 19.06 2.03 -18.87
N GLY A 27 19.03 1.75 -20.19
CA GLY A 27 19.55 0.50 -20.76
C GLY A 27 18.62 -0.71 -20.69
N LYS A 28 17.44 -0.59 -20.09
CA LYS A 28 16.44 -1.68 -19.98
C LYS A 28 15.09 -1.35 -20.61
N GLY A 29 14.80 -0.08 -20.87
CA GLY A 29 13.53 0.35 -21.47
C GLY A 29 12.52 0.78 -20.41
N ILE A 30 11.24 0.76 -20.75
CA ILE A 30 10.15 1.16 -19.85
C ILE A 30 9.83 -0.01 -18.92
N ASP A 31 9.84 0.24 -17.60
CA ASP A 31 9.31 -0.68 -16.61
C ASP A 31 7.78 -0.66 -16.64
N THR A 32 7.19 -1.67 -17.28
CA THR A 32 5.74 -1.79 -17.44
C THR A 32 5.04 -2.16 -16.14
N MET A 33 5.70 -2.88 -15.22
CA MET A 33 5.13 -3.18 -13.89
C MET A 33 4.96 -1.89 -13.10
N ARG A 34 6.00 -1.05 -13.06
CA ARG A 34 5.93 0.27 -12.42
C ARG A 34 4.84 1.13 -13.04
N MET A 35 4.71 1.11 -14.36
CA MET A 35 3.67 1.85 -15.08
C MET A 35 2.27 1.38 -14.68
N VAL A 36 2.04 0.07 -14.55
CA VAL A 36 0.78 -0.51 -14.04
C VAL A 36 0.50 -0.04 -12.62
N GLN A 37 1.48 -0.04 -11.72
CA GLN A 37 1.32 0.41 -10.33
C GLN A 37 0.96 1.90 -10.23
N ILE A 38 1.61 2.73 -11.05
CA ILE A 38 1.30 4.17 -11.14
C ILE A 38 -0.14 4.35 -11.65
N TYR A 39 -0.55 3.62 -12.70
CA TYR A 39 -1.93 3.66 -13.19
C TYR A 39 -2.93 3.24 -12.12
N SER A 40 -2.66 2.17 -11.38
CA SER A 40 -3.52 1.72 -10.29
C SER A 40 -3.64 2.78 -9.19
N GLY A 41 -2.54 3.43 -8.82
CA GLY A 41 -2.56 4.56 -7.91
C GLY A 41 -3.39 5.74 -8.43
N MET A 42 -3.19 6.13 -9.68
CA MET A 42 -3.96 7.24 -10.27
C MET A 42 -5.46 6.97 -10.30
N VAL A 43 -5.86 5.76 -10.72
CA VAL A 43 -7.27 5.36 -10.78
C VAL A 43 -7.84 5.24 -9.37
N CYS A 44 -7.10 4.65 -8.43
CA CYS A 44 -7.50 4.58 -7.02
C CYS A 44 -7.83 5.97 -6.46
N GLU A 45 -7.01 6.97 -6.75
CA GLU A 45 -7.23 8.33 -6.26
C GLU A 45 -8.57 8.91 -6.75
N LEU A 46 -8.89 8.73 -8.02
CA LEU A 46 -10.16 9.22 -8.56
C LEU A 46 -11.35 8.42 -8.06
N LEU A 47 -11.19 7.11 -7.86
CA LEU A 47 -12.26 6.26 -7.34
C LEU A 47 -12.67 6.65 -5.91
N LEU A 48 -11.73 7.13 -5.10
CA LEU A 48 -11.99 7.57 -3.72
C LEU A 48 -12.89 8.81 -3.63
N GLU A 49 -13.07 9.57 -4.71
CA GLU A 49 -14.01 10.70 -4.77
C GLU A 49 -15.48 10.25 -4.93
N TYR A 50 -15.73 8.96 -5.18
CA TYR A 50 -17.08 8.40 -5.29
C TYR A 50 -17.59 7.88 -3.95
N GLU A 51 -18.92 7.90 -3.76
CA GLU A 51 -19.55 7.35 -2.56
C GLU A 51 -19.33 5.84 -2.39
N LEU A 52 -19.29 5.10 -3.51
CA LEU A 52 -19.09 3.64 -3.53
C LEU A 52 -17.92 3.28 -4.47
N PRO A 53 -16.65 3.46 -4.02
CA PRO A 53 -15.48 3.25 -4.88
C PRO A 53 -15.37 1.83 -5.44
N GLY A 54 -15.81 0.81 -4.69
CA GLY A 54 -15.80 -0.58 -5.13
C GLY A 54 -16.76 -0.87 -6.30
N GLU A 55 -17.97 -0.30 -6.27
CA GLU A 55 -18.92 -0.42 -7.38
C GLU A 55 -18.40 0.31 -8.63
N MET A 56 -17.82 1.49 -8.42
CA MET A 56 -17.20 2.27 -9.50
C MET A 56 -15.98 1.58 -10.10
N MET A 57 -15.15 0.92 -9.27
CA MET A 57 -14.07 0.06 -9.74
C MET A 57 -14.60 -1.05 -10.64
N ALA A 58 -15.64 -1.78 -10.21
CA ALA A 58 -16.23 -2.86 -11.01
C ALA A 58 -16.75 -2.35 -12.37
N SER A 59 -17.40 -1.18 -12.39
CA SER A 59 -17.85 -0.54 -13.65
C SER A 59 -16.66 -0.16 -14.54
N PHE A 60 -15.65 0.49 -13.96
CA PHE A 60 -14.44 0.93 -14.67
C PHE A 60 -13.70 -0.24 -15.33
N MET A 61 -13.50 -1.32 -14.56
CA MET A 61 -12.87 -2.55 -15.04
C MET A 61 -13.71 -3.21 -16.15
N GLY A 62 -15.03 -3.27 -15.98
CA GLY A 62 -15.95 -3.82 -16.97
C GLY A 62 -15.92 -3.05 -18.30
N ASP A 63 -15.81 -1.73 -18.27
CA ASP A 63 -15.70 -0.91 -19.48
C ASP A 63 -14.33 -1.04 -20.15
N MET A 64 -13.25 -1.15 -19.38
CA MET A 64 -11.93 -1.48 -19.91
C MET A 64 -11.90 -2.85 -20.59
N ALA A 65 -12.48 -3.88 -19.98
CA ALA A 65 -12.53 -5.23 -20.56
C ALA A 65 -13.24 -5.24 -21.92
N LYS A 66 -14.36 -4.52 -22.03
CA LYS A 66 -15.08 -4.33 -23.30
C LYS A 66 -14.22 -3.60 -24.33
N ALA A 67 -13.54 -2.53 -23.93
CA ALA A 67 -12.68 -1.73 -24.83
C ALA A 67 -11.49 -2.55 -25.35
N LEU A 68 -10.91 -3.40 -24.52
CA LEU A 68 -9.81 -4.32 -24.86
C LEU A 68 -10.29 -5.58 -25.60
N ARG A 69 -11.61 -5.80 -25.71
CA ARG A 69 -12.23 -6.99 -26.32
C ARG A 69 -11.71 -8.29 -25.69
N LEU A 70 -11.60 -8.32 -24.37
CA LEU A 70 -11.13 -9.51 -23.66
C LEU A 70 -12.20 -10.61 -23.73
N GLU A 71 -11.75 -11.83 -24.00
CA GLU A 71 -12.60 -13.02 -23.90
C GLU A 71 -12.80 -13.42 -22.44
N ASP A 72 -14.00 -13.93 -22.12
CA ASP A 72 -14.34 -14.46 -20.81
C ASP A 72 -13.31 -15.53 -20.38
N GLY A 73 -12.86 -15.42 -19.14
CA GLY A 73 -11.95 -16.38 -18.51
C GLY A 73 -11.11 -15.73 -17.44
N GLU A 74 -10.96 -16.42 -16.33
CA GLU A 74 -10.22 -15.96 -15.16
C GLU A 74 -8.71 -16.14 -15.40
N ILE A 75 -7.93 -15.07 -15.18
CA ILE A 75 -6.47 -15.17 -15.06
C ILE A 75 -6.15 -15.09 -13.58
N VAL A 76 -5.52 -16.14 -13.07
CA VAL A 76 -4.96 -16.14 -11.73
C VAL A 76 -3.56 -15.55 -11.81
N ILE A 77 -3.35 -14.38 -11.21
CA ILE A 77 -2.03 -13.79 -11.06
C ILE A 77 -1.34 -14.44 -9.86
N GLU A 78 -0.19 -15.07 -10.08
CA GLU A 78 0.60 -15.63 -9.00
C GLU A 78 1.19 -14.52 -8.11
N GLU A 79 1.28 -14.76 -6.80
CA GLU A 79 1.88 -13.82 -5.84
C GLU A 79 3.30 -13.37 -6.25
N MET A 80 4.06 -14.26 -6.89
CA MET A 80 5.42 -13.98 -7.37
C MET A 80 5.50 -13.00 -8.55
N ALA A 81 4.36 -12.67 -9.18
CA ALA A 81 4.29 -11.67 -10.24
C ALA A 81 4.42 -10.24 -9.71
N PHE A 82 4.12 -10.02 -8.42
CA PHE A 82 4.22 -8.70 -7.80
C PHE A 82 5.63 -8.43 -7.28
N PRO A 83 6.10 -7.17 -7.34
CA PRO A 83 7.32 -6.78 -6.66
C PRO A 83 7.13 -6.83 -5.13
N PRO A 84 8.21 -6.67 -4.35
CA PRO A 84 8.11 -6.57 -2.89
C PRO A 84 7.07 -5.55 -2.44
N ILE A 85 6.43 -5.80 -1.31
CA ILE A 85 5.21 -5.09 -0.92
C ILE A 85 5.44 -3.59 -0.71
N TYR A 86 6.62 -3.21 -0.22
CA TYR A 86 6.98 -1.79 -0.06
C TYR A 86 7.16 -1.08 -1.41
N VAL A 87 7.59 -1.78 -2.46
CA VAL A 87 7.68 -1.22 -3.82
C VAL A 87 6.27 -1.02 -4.37
N LEU A 88 5.40 -2.01 -4.19
CA LEU A 88 4.00 -1.93 -4.60
C LEU A 88 3.30 -0.73 -3.96
N ASP A 89 3.38 -0.59 -2.63
CA ASP A 89 2.83 0.55 -1.90
C ASP A 89 3.43 1.87 -2.39
N LYS A 90 4.76 1.97 -2.48
CA LYS A 90 5.46 3.19 -2.89
C LYS A 90 5.02 3.70 -4.26
N GLU A 91 4.96 2.83 -5.26
CA GLU A 91 4.63 3.25 -6.64
C GLU A 91 3.13 3.53 -6.81
N ILE A 92 2.25 2.80 -6.09
CA ILE A 92 0.83 3.15 -5.99
C ILE A 92 0.66 4.55 -5.37
N GLU A 93 1.37 4.84 -4.28
CA GLU A 93 1.25 6.13 -3.60
C GLU A 93 1.83 7.30 -4.40
N PHE A 94 2.87 7.02 -5.18
CA PHE A 94 3.34 7.94 -6.19
C PHE A 94 2.25 8.22 -7.23
N GLY A 95 1.61 7.17 -7.77
CA GLY A 95 0.50 7.31 -8.72
C GLY A 95 -0.67 8.12 -8.18
N ARG A 96 -1.05 7.91 -6.91
CA ARG A 96 -2.11 8.70 -6.25
C ARG A 96 -1.74 10.17 -6.11
N SER A 97 -0.53 10.44 -5.63
CA SER A 97 -0.03 11.82 -5.49
C SER A 97 0.07 12.53 -6.84
N PHE A 98 0.47 11.79 -7.86
CA PHE A 98 0.57 12.27 -9.23
C PHE A 98 -0.81 12.57 -9.84
N ALA A 99 -1.82 11.73 -9.57
CA ALA A 99 -3.20 12.02 -9.96
C ALA A 99 -3.70 13.31 -9.33
N ARG A 100 -3.47 13.54 -8.02
CA ARG A 100 -3.80 14.82 -7.36
C ARG A 100 -3.16 16.01 -8.07
N GLU A 101 -1.85 15.94 -8.33
CA GLU A 101 -1.12 17.02 -9.02
C GLU A 101 -1.74 17.36 -10.37
N ILE A 102 -2.16 16.35 -11.14
CA ILE A 102 -2.74 16.56 -12.47
C ILE A 102 -4.21 16.98 -12.40
N THR A 103 -5.00 16.43 -11.46
CA THR A 103 -6.43 16.74 -11.31
C THR A 103 -6.64 18.16 -10.83
N PHE A 104 -5.88 18.63 -9.84
CA PHE A 104 -5.99 19.99 -9.31
C PHE A 104 -5.72 21.08 -10.35
N ASP A 105 -4.92 20.78 -11.38
CA ASP A 105 -4.54 21.75 -12.40
C ASP A 105 -5.28 21.60 -13.74
N ASN A 106 -5.83 20.42 -14.07
CA ASN A 106 -6.24 20.12 -15.45
C ASN A 106 -7.61 19.46 -15.63
N TRP A 107 -8.23 18.90 -14.59
CA TRP A 107 -9.48 18.15 -14.73
C TRP A 107 -10.60 18.80 -13.92
N ASP A 108 -11.59 19.34 -14.65
CA ASP A 108 -12.77 19.97 -14.06
C ASP A 108 -13.77 18.95 -13.48
N ASP A 109 -13.69 17.67 -13.91
CA ASP A 109 -14.57 16.58 -13.49
C ASP A 109 -13.78 15.27 -13.31
N VAL A 110 -14.00 14.60 -12.17
CA VAL A 110 -13.42 13.28 -11.84
C VAL A 110 -13.82 12.22 -12.87
N HIS A 111 -15.04 12.29 -13.42
CA HIS A 111 -15.51 11.35 -14.45
C HIS A 111 -14.70 11.46 -15.73
N ASP A 112 -14.40 12.69 -16.16
CA ASP A 112 -13.56 12.94 -17.33
C ASP A 112 -12.11 12.47 -17.08
N GLY A 113 -11.63 12.62 -15.86
CA GLY A 113 -10.36 12.06 -15.41
C GLY A 113 -10.30 10.54 -15.54
N LEU A 114 -11.27 9.82 -14.97
CA LEU A 114 -11.36 8.37 -15.05
C LEU A 114 -11.48 7.90 -16.50
N LYS A 115 -12.30 8.57 -17.32
CA LYS A 115 -12.42 8.26 -18.75
C LYS A 115 -11.10 8.46 -19.49
N THR A 116 -10.36 9.53 -19.17
CA THR A 116 -9.04 9.79 -19.76
C THR A 116 -8.05 8.69 -19.38
N LEU A 117 -8.01 8.29 -18.11
CA LEU A 117 -7.15 7.20 -17.64
C LEU A 117 -7.54 5.86 -18.26
N SER A 118 -8.84 5.54 -18.35
CA SER A 118 -9.32 4.33 -19.01
C SER A 118 -8.82 4.24 -20.45
N ASN A 119 -8.99 5.32 -21.23
CA ASN A 119 -8.53 5.36 -22.62
C ASN A 119 -7.00 5.25 -22.74
N LEU A 120 -6.25 5.88 -21.83
CA LEU A 120 -4.79 5.78 -21.78
C LEU A 120 -4.34 4.34 -21.49
N ILE A 121 -4.91 3.71 -20.47
CA ILE A 121 -4.52 2.35 -20.06
C ILE A 121 -4.87 1.35 -21.16
N VAL A 122 -6.07 1.48 -21.77
CA VAL A 122 -6.48 0.66 -22.91
C VAL A 122 -5.52 0.86 -24.10
N HIS A 123 -5.15 2.10 -24.42
CA HIS A 123 -4.16 2.39 -25.46
C HIS A 123 -2.84 1.68 -25.19
N ASP A 124 -2.32 1.81 -23.96
CA ASP A 124 -1.01 1.26 -23.61
C ASP A 124 -1.01 -0.27 -23.57
N PHE A 125 -2.07 -0.91 -23.10
CA PHE A 125 -2.15 -2.38 -23.12
C PHE A 125 -2.21 -2.92 -24.54
N ASN A 126 -2.89 -2.24 -25.47
CA ASN A 126 -2.84 -2.61 -26.89
C ASN A 126 -1.43 -2.40 -27.47
N LEU A 127 -0.75 -1.30 -27.12
CA LEU A 127 0.62 -1.06 -27.56
C LEU A 127 1.59 -2.12 -27.03
N TRP A 128 1.43 -2.55 -25.79
CA TRP A 128 2.27 -3.59 -25.18
C TRP A 128 2.05 -4.97 -25.80
N GLU A 129 0.83 -5.27 -26.25
CA GLU A 129 0.50 -6.48 -27.01
C GLU A 129 1.30 -6.57 -28.32
N GLU A 130 1.51 -5.45 -29.01
CA GLU A 130 2.34 -5.39 -30.23
C GLU A 130 3.82 -5.74 -29.95
N VAL A 131 4.28 -5.60 -28.71
CA VAL A 131 5.68 -5.76 -28.28
C VAL A 131 5.87 -7.03 -27.44
N THR A 132 4.87 -7.92 -27.37
CA THR A 132 4.84 -9.26 -26.74
C THR A 132 4.30 -9.38 -25.31
N LEU A 133 3.68 -8.36 -24.72
CA LEU A 133 3.00 -8.52 -23.42
C LEU A 133 1.51 -8.82 -23.62
N ASP A 134 1.01 -9.90 -23.02
CA ASP A 134 -0.40 -10.25 -23.16
C ASP A 134 -1.28 -9.19 -22.48
N LYS A 135 -2.25 -8.66 -23.23
CA LYS A 135 -3.14 -7.60 -22.72
C LYS A 135 -4.10 -8.11 -21.65
N LYS A 136 -4.45 -9.40 -21.66
CA LYS A 136 -5.33 -10.01 -20.66
C LYS A 136 -4.57 -10.17 -19.34
N GLU A 137 -3.30 -10.58 -19.40
CA GLU A 137 -2.40 -10.58 -18.24
C GLU A 137 -2.17 -9.16 -17.69
N SER A 138 -1.92 -8.18 -18.57
CA SER A 138 -1.76 -6.77 -18.19
C SER A 138 -3.01 -6.21 -17.48
N TYR A 139 -4.19 -6.54 -18.00
CA TYR A 139 -5.47 -6.20 -17.38
C TYR A 139 -5.66 -6.85 -16.00
N ALA A 140 -5.37 -8.14 -15.88
CA ALA A 140 -5.48 -8.86 -14.60
C ALA A 140 -4.48 -8.34 -13.55
N LEU A 141 -3.25 -8.03 -13.96
CA LEU A 141 -2.23 -7.43 -13.09
C LEU A 141 -2.65 -6.04 -12.60
N PHE A 142 -3.19 -5.21 -13.50
CA PHE A 142 -3.71 -3.89 -13.16
C PHE A 142 -4.91 -3.97 -12.22
N HIS A 143 -5.81 -4.93 -12.46
CA HIS A 143 -6.95 -5.18 -11.58
C HIS A 143 -6.51 -5.49 -10.14
N GLU A 144 -5.56 -6.40 -9.97
CA GLU A 144 -5.03 -6.75 -8.65
C GLU A 144 -4.28 -5.58 -8.00
N CYS A 145 -3.45 -4.84 -8.75
CA CYS A 145 -2.78 -3.65 -8.22
C CYS A 145 -3.79 -2.58 -7.76
N LEU A 146 -4.88 -2.39 -8.50
CA LEU A 146 -5.96 -1.47 -8.14
C LEU A 146 -6.72 -1.94 -6.91
N ARG A 147 -6.98 -3.25 -6.80
CA ARG A 147 -7.58 -3.87 -5.60
C ARG A 147 -6.71 -3.64 -4.38
N PHE A 148 -5.38 -3.86 -4.49
CA PHE A 148 -4.44 -3.57 -3.41
C PHE A 148 -4.42 -2.08 -3.05
N ALA A 149 -4.43 -1.18 -4.04
CA ALA A 149 -4.46 0.26 -3.78
C ALA A 149 -5.67 0.68 -2.93
N LEU A 150 -6.87 0.23 -3.29
CA LEU A 150 -8.08 0.50 -2.52
C LEU A 150 -8.05 -0.18 -1.14
N ALA A 151 -7.61 -1.43 -1.08
CA ALA A 151 -7.47 -2.17 0.18
C ALA A 151 -6.53 -1.45 1.15
N PHE A 152 -5.39 -0.95 0.68
CA PHE A 152 -4.45 -0.18 1.50
C PHE A 152 -5.06 1.08 2.08
N GLU A 153 -5.83 1.81 1.27
CA GLU A 153 -6.43 3.07 1.72
C GLU A 153 -7.59 2.88 2.69
N PHE A 154 -8.50 1.95 2.39
CA PHE A 154 -9.60 1.64 3.30
C PHE A 154 -9.07 1.06 4.60
N ALA A 155 -8.13 0.11 4.56
CA ALA A 155 -7.57 -0.45 5.78
C ALA A 155 -6.84 0.57 6.62
N ALA A 156 -6.07 1.49 6.01
CA ALA A 156 -5.36 2.53 6.75
C ALA A 156 -6.32 3.40 7.57
N GLN A 157 -7.51 3.71 7.03
CA GLN A 157 -8.54 4.48 7.72
C GLN A 157 -9.37 3.62 8.69
N ASP A 158 -10.02 2.58 8.19
CA ASP A 158 -11.00 1.81 8.95
C ASP A 158 -10.37 1.08 10.14
N ILE A 159 -9.14 0.59 10.01
CA ILE A 159 -8.44 -0.04 11.15
C ILE A 159 -8.15 1.01 12.24
N CYS A 160 -7.78 2.24 11.87
CA CYS A 160 -7.61 3.30 12.86
C CYS A 160 -8.93 3.61 13.56
N ASP A 161 -10.00 3.80 12.79
CA ASP A 161 -11.32 4.16 13.31
C ASP A 161 -11.87 3.05 14.22
N MET A 162 -11.75 1.78 13.82
CA MET A 162 -12.13 0.64 14.66
C MET A 162 -11.36 0.60 15.99
N LEU A 163 -10.07 0.91 16.01
CA LEU A 163 -9.31 0.95 17.26
C LEU A 163 -9.71 2.13 18.14
N ILE A 164 -9.99 3.29 17.55
CA ILE A 164 -10.50 4.45 18.29
C ILE A 164 -11.86 4.12 18.92
N GLU A 165 -12.77 3.52 18.17
CA GLU A 165 -14.11 3.21 18.65
C GLU A 165 -14.13 2.06 19.67
N GLU A 166 -13.48 0.94 19.36
CA GLU A 166 -13.54 -0.26 20.20
C GLU A 166 -12.53 -0.20 21.35
N LYS A 167 -11.27 0.17 21.07
CA LYS A 167 -10.19 0.09 22.07
C LYS A 167 -10.11 1.32 22.95
N ILE A 168 -10.12 2.52 22.37
CA ILE A 168 -10.11 3.75 23.16
C ILE A 168 -11.50 3.97 23.77
N GLY A 169 -12.55 3.95 22.95
CA GLY A 169 -13.91 4.28 23.36
C GLY A 169 -14.53 3.33 24.38
N LYS A 170 -14.22 2.02 24.33
CA LYS A 170 -14.84 1.00 25.21
C LYS A 170 -13.86 0.34 26.17
N GLU A 171 -12.60 0.15 25.78
CA GLU A 171 -11.60 -0.58 26.57
C GLU A 171 -10.56 0.34 27.23
N SER A 172 -10.70 1.67 27.10
CA SER A 172 -9.83 2.68 27.73
C SER A 172 -8.35 2.56 27.34
N TRP A 173 -8.04 2.07 26.15
CA TRP A 173 -6.69 2.15 25.59
C TRP A 173 -6.29 3.61 25.37
N SER A 174 -5.00 3.91 25.53
CA SER A 174 -4.42 5.19 25.10
C SER A 174 -4.08 5.16 23.61
N LEU A 175 -3.84 6.33 23.00
CA LEU A 175 -3.27 6.39 21.64
C LEU A 175 -1.91 5.66 21.56
N GLY A 176 -1.12 5.70 22.64
CA GLY A 176 0.14 4.97 22.73
C GLY A 176 -0.06 3.46 22.63
N ASP A 177 -1.09 2.93 23.30
CA ASP A 177 -1.45 1.50 23.22
C ASP A 177 -1.90 1.12 21.81
N CYS A 178 -2.68 1.98 21.13
CA CYS A 178 -3.06 1.76 19.74
C CYS A 178 -1.85 1.76 18.79
N ILE A 179 -0.92 2.71 18.95
CA ILE A 179 0.33 2.75 18.17
C ILE A 179 1.14 1.47 18.40
N SER A 180 1.39 1.10 19.65
CA SER A 180 2.11 -0.12 20.00
C SER A 180 1.42 -1.37 19.50
N GLY A 181 0.09 -1.47 19.65
CA GLY A 181 -0.70 -2.62 19.22
C GLY A 181 -0.67 -2.83 17.71
N LEU A 182 -0.95 -1.78 16.93
CA LEU A 182 -0.88 -1.87 15.46
C LEU A 182 0.54 -2.18 14.99
N SER A 183 1.54 -1.48 15.52
CA SER A 183 2.94 -1.69 15.14
C SER A 183 3.43 -3.10 15.49
N ALA A 184 3.02 -3.62 16.65
CA ALA A 184 3.31 -4.99 17.07
C ALA A 184 2.64 -6.03 16.16
N ILE A 185 1.37 -5.82 15.80
CA ILE A 185 0.66 -6.71 14.87
C ILE A 185 1.33 -6.71 13.50
N ALA A 186 1.75 -5.55 12.98
CA ALA A 186 2.48 -5.47 11.72
C ALA A 186 3.79 -6.28 11.77
N GLY A 187 4.57 -6.14 12.85
CA GLY A 187 5.79 -6.93 13.06
C GLY A 187 5.53 -8.43 13.22
N TYR A 188 4.48 -8.79 13.97
CA TYR A 188 4.04 -10.17 14.15
C TYR A 188 3.66 -10.82 12.82
N GLN A 189 2.86 -10.14 12.00
CA GLN A 189 2.44 -10.63 10.69
C GLN A 189 3.60 -10.70 9.70
N ALA A 190 4.52 -9.74 9.72
CA ALA A 190 5.73 -9.79 8.90
C ALA A 190 6.58 -11.04 9.24
N GLY A 191 6.73 -11.35 10.52
CA GLY A 191 7.41 -12.57 10.97
C GLY A 191 6.68 -13.85 10.55
N LEU A 192 5.34 -13.84 10.49
CA LEU A 192 4.54 -14.96 9.94
C LEU A 192 4.66 -15.10 8.41
N GLY A 193 4.74 -13.99 7.68
CA GLY A 193 4.91 -13.96 6.24
C GLY A 193 6.33 -14.28 5.76
N GLN A 194 7.31 -14.27 6.66
CA GLN A 194 8.71 -14.54 6.33
C GLN A 194 8.88 -15.95 5.72
N LYS A 195 9.29 -15.98 4.45
CA LYS A 195 9.72 -17.19 3.72
C LYS A 195 11.23 -17.36 3.94
N ARG A 196 11.74 -18.60 4.12
CA ARG A 196 13.19 -18.85 4.22
C ARG A 196 13.91 -18.23 3.01
N LYS A 197 14.83 -17.28 3.22
CA LYS A 197 15.51 -16.58 2.12
C LYS A 197 16.38 -17.56 1.30
N PRO A 198 16.29 -17.55 -0.04
CA PRO A 198 17.34 -18.13 -0.88
C PRO A 198 18.63 -17.31 -0.71
N PRO A 199 19.83 -17.93 -0.78
CA PRO A 199 21.10 -17.35 -0.34
C PRO A 199 21.63 -16.13 -1.14
N HIS A 200 20.86 -15.57 -2.09
CA HIS A 200 21.36 -14.58 -3.07
C HIS A 200 20.44 -13.38 -3.34
N ARG A 201 19.44 -13.08 -2.50
CA ARG A 201 18.74 -11.78 -2.55
C ARG A 201 19.42 -10.77 -1.62
N ASP A 202 19.58 -9.53 -2.08
CA ASP A 202 19.99 -8.38 -1.25
C ASP A 202 19.13 -8.37 0.03
N PRO A 203 19.71 -8.29 1.24
CA PRO A 203 18.96 -8.47 2.46
C PRO A 203 18.36 -7.13 2.91
N ILE A 204 17.37 -6.62 2.17
CA ILE A 204 16.30 -5.89 2.85
C ILE A 204 15.54 -6.96 3.65
N SER A 205 15.52 -6.81 4.97
CA SER A 205 14.73 -7.70 5.83
C SER A 205 13.24 -7.40 5.63
N GLU A 206 12.39 -8.42 5.71
CA GLU A 206 10.93 -8.27 5.53
C GLU A 206 10.37 -7.20 6.47
N ILE A 207 10.97 -7.06 7.65
CA ILE A 207 10.69 -5.99 8.62
C ILE A 207 11.09 -4.59 8.13
N ASP A 208 12.16 -4.44 7.34
CA ASP A 208 12.53 -3.16 6.72
C ASP A 208 11.44 -2.67 5.75
N GLU A 209 10.82 -3.59 5.00
CA GLU A 209 9.73 -3.28 4.08
C GLU A 209 8.53 -2.67 4.81
N ILE A 210 8.14 -3.29 5.93
CA ILE A 210 7.03 -2.84 6.77
C ILE A 210 7.35 -1.51 7.46
N ILE A 211 8.58 -1.35 7.97
CA ILE A 211 9.03 -0.09 8.58
C ILE A 211 9.02 1.04 7.54
N PHE A 212 9.42 0.77 6.30
CA PHE A 212 9.36 1.74 5.21
C PHE A 212 7.92 2.21 4.99
N ILE A 213 6.96 1.29 4.84
CA ILE A 213 5.54 1.61 4.61
C ILE A 213 4.98 2.48 5.76
N LEU A 214 5.17 2.05 7.01
CA LEU A 214 4.73 2.79 8.21
C LEU A 214 5.30 4.21 8.22
N THR A 215 6.60 4.34 7.94
CA THR A 215 7.31 5.61 7.98
C THR A 215 6.83 6.56 6.87
N GLN A 216 6.64 6.05 5.65
CA GLN A 216 6.12 6.84 4.54
C GLN A 216 4.71 7.34 4.83
N GLU A 217 3.84 6.48 5.35
CA GLU A 217 2.47 6.85 5.69
C GLU A 217 2.41 7.96 6.72
N ALA A 218 3.14 7.81 7.83
CA ALA A 218 3.19 8.82 8.89
C ALA A 218 3.78 10.15 8.39
N THR A 219 4.88 10.09 7.62
CA THR A 219 5.56 11.30 7.12
C THR A 219 4.68 12.06 6.14
N ARG A 220 3.95 11.34 5.26
CA ARG A 220 3.01 11.92 4.30
C ARG A 220 1.87 12.68 4.99
N LEU A 221 1.48 12.24 6.18
CA LEU A 221 0.45 12.87 7.01
C LEU A 221 1.00 13.95 7.97
N GLY A 222 2.24 14.40 7.76
CA GLY A 222 2.80 15.56 8.43
C GLY A 222 3.62 15.26 9.69
N VAL A 223 3.88 13.99 10.02
CA VAL A 223 4.82 13.64 11.09
C VAL A 223 6.24 14.00 10.66
N PRO A 224 7.03 14.74 11.46
CA PRO A 224 8.37 15.16 11.05
C PRO A 224 9.25 13.99 10.60
N GLY A 225 9.85 14.06 9.41
CA GLY A 225 10.80 13.05 8.94
C GLY A 225 12.08 13.04 9.77
N GLY A 226 12.43 11.89 10.36
CA GLY A 226 13.73 11.64 10.98
C GLY A 226 14.63 10.84 10.05
N LYS A 227 15.97 11.00 10.15
CA LYS A 227 16.93 10.26 9.30
C LYS A 227 16.94 8.76 9.56
N ASP A 228 16.58 8.34 10.78
CA ASP A 228 16.48 6.93 11.16
C ASP A 228 15.51 6.79 12.34
N TRP A 229 14.38 6.12 12.13
CA TRP A 229 13.40 5.85 13.18
C TRP A 229 13.87 4.79 14.17
N ARG A 230 14.93 4.03 13.84
CA ARG A 230 15.55 3.01 14.70
C ARG A 230 16.59 3.57 15.65
N ALA A 231 17.04 4.81 15.46
CA ALA A 231 18.13 5.43 16.22
C ALA A 231 17.84 5.58 17.74
N GLY A 232 16.62 5.25 18.20
CA GLY A 232 16.23 5.24 19.62
C GLY A 232 15.92 3.86 20.21
N LEU A 233 16.14 2.76 19.48
CA LEU A 233 15.91 1.42 20.01
C LEU A 233 17.00 1.04 21.02
N ALA A 234 16.61 0.35 22.09
CA ALA A 234 17.55 -0.23 23.05
C ALA A 234 18.48 -1.21 22.34
N ALA A 235 19.71 -1.37 22.86
CA ALA A 235 20.64 -2.35 22.32
C ALA A 235 20.03 -3.77 22.40
N ASN A 236 20.51 -4.68 21.54
CA ASN A 236 20.04 -6.08 21.48
C ASN A 236 20.42 -6.93 22.72
N ASP A 237 20.76 -6.31 23.84
CA ASP A 237 21.16 -6.95 25.09
C ASP A 237 19.97 -7.29 26.00
N MET A 238 18.76 -6.85 25.66
CA MET A 238 17.54 -7.22 26.35
C MET A 238 16.86 -8.47 25.76
N PRO A 239 16.24 -9.33 26.60
CA PRO A 239 15.42 -10.43 26.13
C PRO A 239 14.26 -9.96 25.24
N ILE A 240 13.85 -10.81 24.30
CA ILE A 240 12.70 -10.55 23.43
C ILE A 240 11.44 -10.35 24.30
N ASN A 241 10.78 -9.20 24.18
CA ASN A 241 9.62 -8.82 24.99
C ASN A 241 8.56 -8.08 24.16
N PRO A 242 7.86 -8.77 23.24
CA PRO A 242 6.76 -8.16 22.48
C PRO A 242 5.57 -7.82 23.39
N PRO A 243 4.79 -6.76 23.08
CA PRO A 243 3.61 -6.39 23.85
C PRO A 243 2.43 -7.32 23.55
N MET A 244 2.51 -8.57 24.00
CA MET A 244 1.54 -9.63 23.66
C MET A 244 0.10 -9.28 24.04
N GLU A 245 -0.13 -8.60 25.16
CA GLU A 245 -1.47 -8.18 25.58
C GLU A 245 -2.13 -7.24 24.55
N LEU A 246 -1.35 -6.33 23.95
CA LEU A 246 -1.85 -5.43 22.90
C LEU A 246 -2.07 -6.17 21.58
N ILE A 247 -1.21 -7.14 21.25
CA ILE A 247 -1.40 -8.00 20.07
C ILE A 247 -2.70 -8.79 20.23
N ASP A 248 -2.88 -9.50 21.34
CA ASP A 248 -4.06 -10.33 21.59
C ASP A 248 -5.34 -9.50 21.62
N GLY A 249 -5.25 -8.25 22.11
CA GLY A 249 -6.37 -7.31 22.15
C GLY A 249 -6.82 -6.82 20.77
N ALA A 250 -5.89 -6.47 19.88
CA ALA A 250 -6.21 -5.79 18.60
C ALA A 250 -6.15 -6.71 17.37
N LEU A 251 -5.43 -7.82 17.42
CA LEU A 251 -5.26 -8.75 16.29
C LEU A 251 -6.60 -9.29 15.75
N PRO A 252 -7.59 -9.69 16.58
CA PRO A 252 -8.87 -10.17 16.07
C PRO A 252 -9.62 -9.15 15.21
N LEU A 253 -9.51 -7.86 15.54
CA LEU A 253 -10.12 -6.78 14.75
C LEU A 253 -9.44 -6.66 13.38
N CYS A 254 -8.10 -6.62 13.37
CA CYS A 254 -7.32 -6.52 12.14
C CYS A 254 -7.57 -7.73 11.22
N MET A 255 -7.61 -8.95 11.77
CA MET A 255 -7.85 -10.17 10.99
C MET A 255 -9.28 -10.25 10.46
N LYS A 256 -10.28 -9.84 11.25
CA LYS A 256 -11.67 -9.79 10.79
C LYS A 256 -11.82 -8.82 9.62
N TYR A 257 -11.16 -7.67 9.69
CA TYR A 257 -11.19 -6.68 8.62
C TYR A 257 -10.42 -7.16 7.38
N ALA A 258 -9.22 -7.71 7.54
CA ALA A 258 -8.46 -8.29 6.43
C ALA A 258 -9.26 -9.37 5.68
N ALA A 259 -9.98 -10.22 6.41
CA ALA A 259 -10.90 -11.20 5.80
C ALA A 259 -12.08 -10.54 5.08
N PHE A 260 -12.60 -9.41 5.58
CA PHE A 260 -13.69 -8.67 4.94
C PHE A 260 -13.28 -8.07 3.59
N ILE A 261 -12.04 -7.58 3.47
CA ILE A 261 -11.50 -7.01 2.22
C ILE A 261 -10.75 -8.04 1.35
N ASP A 262 -10.88 -9.33 1.68
CA ASP A 262 -10.25 -10.45 0.97
C ASP A 262 -8.71 -10.32 0.83
N VAL A 263 -8.05 -10.04 1.95
CA VAL A 263 -6.60 -10.06 2.08
C VAL A 263 -6.19 -11.12 3.09
N SER A 264 -5.49 -12.15 2.60
CA SER A 264 -5.13 -13.33 3.39
C SER A 264 -3.61 -13.55 3.52
N CYS A 265 -2.78 -12.89 2.72
CA CYS A 265 -1.33 -13.00 2.83
C CYS A 265 -0.81 -12.22 4.04
N ASP A 266 -0.06 -12.88 4.93
CA ASP A 266 0.48 -12.28 6.16
C ASP A 266 1.33 -11.03 5.89
N MET A 267 2.14 -11.01 4.81
CA MET A 267 2.92 -9.82 4.43
C MET A 267 2.03 -8.65 3.98
N HIS A 268 0.92 -8.93 3.29
CA HIS A 268 -0.03 -7.89 2.90
C HIS A 268 -0.78 -7.37 4.12
N ILE A 269 -1.17 -8.24 5.05
CA ILE A 269 -1.78 -7.84 6.33
C ILE A 269 -0.80 -6.99 7.14
N ALA A 270 0.48 -7.36 7.19
CA ALA A 270 1.51 -6.56 7.83
C ALA A 270 1.61 -5.15 7.24
N ALA A 271 1.57 -5.03 5.90
CA ALA A 271 1.58 -3.75 5.21
C ALA A 271 0.33 -2.90 5.50
N LEU A 272 -0.86 -3.50 5.45
CA LEU A 272 -2.13 -2.84 5.79
C LEU A 272 -2.11 -2.24 7.21
N VAL A 273 -1.71 -3.08 8.18
CA VAL A 273 -1.65 -2.68 9.59
C VAL A 273 -0.53 -1.65 9.82
N ALA A 274 0.57 -1.72 9.07
CA ALA A 274 1.63 -0.73 9.11
C ALA A 274 1.18 0.65 8.60
N LYS A 275 0.37 0.71 7.52
CA LYS A 275 -0.24 1.97 7.08
C LYS A 275 -1.21 2.51 8.13
N ALA A 276 -2.08 1.66 8.68
CA ALA A 276 -2.96 2.07 9.77
C ALA A 276 -2.15 2.61 10.97
N CYS A 277 -1.06 1.95 11.35
CA CYS A 277 -0.16 2.44 12.38
C CYS A 277 0.45 3.81 12.03
N GLY A 278 0.92 3.99 10.79
CA GLY A 278 1.45 5.28 10.33
C GLY A 278 0.42 6.41 10.43
N ARG A 279 -0.85 6.14 10.09
CA ARG A 279 -1.96 7.08 10.25
C ARG A 279 -2.27 7.35 11.73
N MET A 280 -2.29 6.33 12.59
CA MET A 280 -2.44 6.50 14.04
C MET A 280 -1.32 7.35 14.66
N ILE A 281 -0.07 7.16 14.21
CA ILE A 281 1.06 8.01 14.63
C ILE A 281 0.82 9.45 14.18
N ALA A 282 0.31 9.68 12.97
CA ALA A 282 -0.01 11.03 12.50
C ALA A 282 -1.13 11.69 13.30
N VAL A 283 -2.16 10.93 13.70
CA VAL A 283 -3.23 11.42 14.58
C VAL A 283 -2.67 11.83 15.94
N ALA A 284 -1.78 11.02 16.53
CA ALA A 284 -1.26 11.29 17.88
C ALA A 284 -0.12 12.31 17.92
N ALA A 285 0.73 12.33 16.89
CA ALA A 285 2.02 13.03 16.89
C ALA A 285 2.16 14.07 15.76
N GLY A 286 1.14 14.25 14.93
CA GLY A 286 1.10 15.31 13.91
C GLY A 286 0.67 16.67 14.48
N GLY A 287 0.89 17.71 13.68
CA GLY A 287 0.43 19.08 13.99
C GLY A 287 1.29 19.86 14.99
N ASP A 288 0.83 21.07 15.33
CA ASP A 288 1.57 22.01 16.19
C ASP A 288 1.52 21.64 17.68
N PHE A 289 0.50 20.88 18.08
CA PHE A 289 0.26 20.48 19.48
C PHE A 289 -0.04 18.96 19.53
N PRO A 290 0.99 18.12 19.37
CA PRO A 290 0.81 16.66 19.39
C PRO A 290 0.40 16.17 20.79
N GLU A 291 -0.46 15.15 20.84
CA GLU A 291 -0.79 14.46 22.10
C GLU A 291 0.39 13.60 22.58
N ILE A 292 1.10 12.98 21.64
CA ILE A 292 2.34 12.23 21.89
C ILE A 292 3.44 12.85 21.04
N GLU A 293 4.50 13.32 21.68
CA GLU A 293 5.66 13.86 20.97
C GLU A 293 6.18 12.87 19.91
N PRO A 294 6.49 13.30 18.66
CA PRO A 294 7.05 12.43 17.63
C PRO A 294 8.31 11.68 18.08
N ALA A 295 9.09 12.27 18.97
CA ALA A 295 10.28 11.65 19.56
C ALA A 295 9.96 10.45 20.48
N ILE A 296 8.70 10.29 20.89
CA ILE A 296 8.20 9.19 21.72
C ILE A 296 7.40 8.19 20.86
N ALA A 297 6.50 8.67 20.01
CA ALA A 297 5.64 7.82 19.20
C ALA A 297 6.45 6.91 18.25
N LYS A 298 7.52 7.44 17.63
CA LYS A 298 8.32 6.66 16.67
C LYS A 298 9.10 5.53 17.34
N PRO A 299 9.90 5.75 18.41
CA PRO A 299 10.58 4.64 19.09
C PRO A 299 9.59 3.62 19.68
N LEU A 300 8.44 4.08 20.19
CA LEU A 300 7.39 3.20 20.70
C LEU A 300 6.88 2.23 19.62
N ALA A 301 6.57 2.75 18.43
CA ALA A 301 6.15 1.95 17.29
C ALA A 301 7.26 0.98 16.86
N MET A 302 8.49 1.48 16.69
CA MET A 302 9.62 0.67 16.23
C MET A 302 9.98 -0.46 17.19
N MET A 303 9.92 -0.22 18.50
CA MET A 303 10.18 -1.23 19.53
C MET A 303 9.14 -2.35 19.45
N ALA A 304 7.86 -1.97 19.45
CA ALA A 304 6.76 -2.93 19.39
C ALA A 304 6.81 -3.82 18.13
N LEU A 305 7.12 -3.21 16.98
CA LEU A 305 7.26 -3.91 15.69
C LEU A 305 8.43 -4.89 15.69
N THR A 306 9.62 -4.41 16.09
CA THR A 306 10.85 -5.19 16.06
C THR A 306 10.79 -6.37 17.02
N GLU A 307 10.30 -6.17 18.24
CA GLU A 307 10.19 -7.23 19.23
C GLU A 307 9.17 -8.30 18.82
N SER A 308 8.07 -7.90 18.21
CA SER A 308 7.02 -8.81 17.72
C SER A 308 7.49 -9.64 16.53
N HIS A 309 8.27 -9.05 15.63
CA HIS A 309 8.91 -9.77 14.53
C HIS A 309 9.93 -10.80 15.06
N ARG A 310 10.86 -10.36 15.93
CA ARG A 310 11.86 -11.25 16.54
C ARG A 310 11.23 -12.42 17.28
N TYR A 311 10.12 -12.18 17.98
CA TYR A 311 9.36 -13.23 18.66
C TYR A 311 8.84 -14.31 17.70
N GLN A 312 8.36 -13.93 16.52
CA GLN A 312 7.92 -14.88 15.50
C GLN A 312 9.10 -15.64 14.88
N GLU A 313 10.22 -14.95 14.63
CA GLU A 313 11.44 -15.59 14.17
C GLU A 313 11.95 -16.64 15.16
N ASP A 314 12.01 -16.32 16.46
CA ASP A 314 12.42 -17.26 17.51
C ASP A 314 11.46 -18.45 17.61
N LYS A 315 10.14 -18.22 17.50
CA LYS A 315 9.15 -19.31 17.47
C LYS A 315 9.31 -20.23 16.25
N LYS A 316 9.60 -19.68 15.08
CA LYS A 316 9.69 -20.44 13.83
C LYS A 316 11.02 -21.18 13.67
N PHE A 317 12.13 -20.56 14.08
CA PHE A 317 13.48 -21.05 13.79
C PHE A 317 14.32 -21.34 15.06
N GLY A 318 13.91 -20.86 16.24
CA GLY A 318 14.63 -21.04 17.49
C GLY A 318 14.57 -22.46 18.06
N SER A 319 13.72 -23.34 17.53
CA SER A 319 13.67 -24.77 17.90
C SER A 319 14.74 -25.63 17.20
N GLU A 320 15.39 -25.14 16.15
CA GLU A 320 16.45 -25.87 15.43
C GLU A 320 17.85 -25.71 16.06
N TYR A 321 18.00 -24.85 17.08
CA TYR A 321 19.29 -24.52 17.71
C TYR A 321 19.31 -24.59 19.25
N ARG A 322 18.35 -25.28 19.88
CA ARG A 322 18.39 -25.61 21.32
C ARG A 322 18.52 -27.11 21.56
#